data_AF-A0A970YRQ4-F1
#
_entry.id   AF-A0A970YRQ4-F1
#
_cell.length_a   1.000
_cell.length_b   1.000
_cell.length_c   1.000
_cell.angle_alpha   90.00
_cell.angle_beta   90.00
_cell.angle_gamma   90.00
#
_symmetry.space_group_name_H-M   'P 1'
#
loop_
_entity.id
_entity.type
_entity.pdbx_description
1 polymer ?
#
loop_
_entity_poly.entity_id
_entity_poly.type
_entity_poly.pdbx_seq_one_letter_code
_entity_poly.pdbx_strand_id
1 'polypeptide(L)'
;AYKAAQSLFFGTNRADSPDGKRAVSFYDSGMEHLAYFWDLTGENPVMTESMPASGLLPDGVPDSPLWSPDSQKLAVGISNENIRSFTFLTGARPTGFHTGAGDLMKVFTDSGYSFDYELAAEPEAELVPLEWGKDSESLKFSYAWTDSTGVRRSGTAWYSLADPRAPIKDIDEDPIQK
;
A
#
# COMPACT_ATOMS: atom_id res chain seq x y z
N ALA A 1 -16.50 -39.66 8.54
CA ALA A 1 -15.21 -39.07 8.10
C ALA A 1 -15.27 -37.58 8.36
N TYR A 2 -14.59 -37.08 9.40
CA TYR A 2 -14.49 -35.65 9.64
C TYR A 2 -13.28 -35.13 8.86
N LYS A 3 -13.53 -34.40 7.78
CA LYS A 3 -12.48 -33.65 7.05
C LYS A 3 -13.04 -32.30 6.62
N ALA A 4 -12.87 -31.34 7.52
CA ALA A 4 -12.50 -29.97 7.21
C ALA A 4 -12.10 -29.37 8.57
N ALA A 5 -10.81 -29.40 8.90
CA ALA A 5 -10.31 -28.44 9.86
C ALA A 5 -10.42 -27.09 9.14
N GLN A 6 -11.50 -26.35 9.40
CA GLN A 6 -11.53 -24.93 9.10
C GLN A 6 -10.44 -24.31 9.99
N SER A 7 -9.27 -24.10 9.42
CA SER A 7 -8.21 -23.34 10.09
C SER A 7 -8.76 -21.92 10.28
N LEU A 8 -9.05 -21.55 11.51
CA LEU A 8 -9.55 -20.23 11.85
C LEU A 8 -8.38 -19.24 11.79
N PHE A 9 -8.43 -18.31 10.85
CA PHE A 9 -7.54 -17.15 10.85
C PHE A 9 -8.22 -16.03 11.61
N PHE A 10 -7.44 -15.28 12.38
CA PHE A 10 -7.95 -14.13 13.12
C PHE A 10 -7.74 -12.86 12.30
N GLY A 11 -8.76 -12.01 12.20
CA GLY A 11 -8.71 -10.76 11.45
C GLY A 11 -9.41 -10.77 10.09
N THR A 12 -9.32 -9.65 9.38
CA THR A 12 -9.90 -9.39 8.05
C THR A 12 -8.83 -9.31 6.97
N ASN A 13 -9.25 -9.19 5.70
CA ASN A 13 -8.37 -8.93 4.55
C ASN A 13 -7.17 -9.87 4.46
N ARG A 14 -7.41 -11.18 4.62
CA ARG A 14 -6.33 -12.17 4.54
C ARG A 14 -5.74 -12.22 3.12
N ALA A 15 -4.41 -12.25 3.03
CA ALA A 15 -3.69 -12.56 1.79
C ALA A 15 -2.55 -13.56 2.04
N ASP A 16 -2.52 -14.62 1.24
CA ASP A 16 -1.46 -15.62 1.24
C ASP A 16 -0.30 -15.17 0.35
N SER A 17 0.93 -15.44 0.78
CA SER A 17 2.12 -15.17 -0.03
C SER A 17 2.16 -16.08 -1.26
N PRO A 18 2.74 -15.64 -2.39
CA PRO A 18 2.81 -16.45 -3.61
C PRO A 18 3.48 -17.82 -3.46
N ASP A 19 4.46 -17.94 -2.55
CA ASP A 19 5.11 -19.22 -2.24
C ASP A 19 4.26 -20.16 -1.37
N GLY A 20 3.09 -19.71 -0.91
CA GLY A 20 2.14 -20.45 -0.07
C GLY A 20 2.63 -20.71 1.34
N LYS A 21 3.73 -20.10 1.78
CA LYS A 21 4.33 -20.37 3.10
C LYS A 21 3.92 -19.39 4.17
N ARG A 22 3.38 -18.24 3.80
CA ARG A 22 2.97 -17.18 4.73
C ARG A 22 1.59 -16.66 4.38
N ALA A 23 0.94 -16.05 5.36
CA ALA A 23 -0.20 -15.18 5.13
C ALA A 23 -0.09 -13.93 6.01
N VAL A 24 -0.85 -12.91 5.63
CA VAL A 24 -1.16 -11.75 6.48
C VAL A 24 -2.65 -11.67 6.70
N SER A 25 -3.09 -11.20 7.87
CA SER A 25 -4.44 -10.70 8.14
C SER A 25 -4.38 -9.44 8.99
N PHE A 26 -5.44 -8.63 8.98
CA PHE A 26 -5.50 -7.41 9.77
C PHE A 26 -6.48 -7.51 10.92
N TYR A 27 -6.11 -6.95 12.06
CA TYR A 27 -6.94 -6.92 13.26
C TYR A 27 -7.04 -5.51 13.81
N ASP A 28 -8.24 -5.09 14.14
CA ASP A 28 -8.49 -3.86 14.87
C ASP A 28 -8.55 -4.17 16.37
N SER A 29 -7.57 -3.67 17.11
CA SER A 29 -7.53 -3.82 18.57
C SER A 29 -8.38 -2.79 19.32
N GLY A 30 -8.93 -1.80 18.61
CA GLY A 30 -9.59 -0.61 19.16
C GLY A 30 -8.61 0.51 19.58
N MET A 31 -7.31 0.22 19.65
CA MET A 31 -6.24 1.19 19.94
C MET A 31 -5.32 1.41 18.74
N GLU A 32 -5.08 0.35 17.98
CA GLU A 32 -4.28 0.35 16.76
C GLU A 32 -4.73 -0.77 15.82
N HIS A 33 -4.49 -0.59 14.53
CA HIS A 33 -4.63 -1.65 13.53
C HIS A 33 -3.33 -2.45 13.45
N LEU A 34 -3.44 -3.77 13.63
CA LEU A 34 -2.31 -4.71 13.61
C LEU A 34 -2.36 -5.57 12.35
N ALA A 35 -1.19 -5.90 11.81
CA ALA A 35 -0.99 -6.96 10.85
C ALA A 35 -0.48 -8.20 11.57
N TYR A 36 -1.14 -9.33 11.38
CA TYR A 36 -0.74 -10.64 11.88
C TYR A 36 -0.16 -11.46 10.75
N PHE A 37 1.07 -11.93 10.93
CA PHE A 37 1.75 -12.81 9.99
C PHE A 37 1.62 -14.26 10.46
N TRP A 38 1.31 -15.13 9.50
CA TRP A 38 1.07 -16.54 9.74
C TRP A 38 2.08 -17.38 8.97
N ASP A 39 2.63 -18.41 9.62
CA ASP A 39 3.36 -19.50 8.98
C ASP A 39 2.36 -20.58 8.56
N LEU A 40 2.41 -20.97 7.29
CA LEU A 40 1.55 -21.97 6.65
C LEU A 40 2.27 -23.29 6.32
N THR A 41 3.53 -23.45 6.74
CA THR A 41 4.36 -24.62 6.38
C THR A 41 4.01 -25.89 7.16
N GLY A 42 3.36 -25.74 8.32
CA GLY A 42 2.92 -26.84 9.17
C GLY A 42 1.53 -27.37 8.81
N GLU A 43 1.06 -28.38 9.56
CA GLU A 43 -0.30 -28.92 9.40
C GLU A 43 -1.40 -27.89 9.71
N ASN A 44 -1.11 -26.93 10.59
CA ASN A 44 -2.01 -25.84 10.96
C ASN A 44 -1.27 -24.50 10.86
N PRO A 45 -1.97 -23.43 10.41
CA PRO A 45 -1.44 -22.08 10.44
C PRO A 45 -1.06 -21.65 11.86
N VAL A 46 0.10 -21.01 12.01
CA VAL A 46 0.58 -20.47 13.29
C VAL A 46 0.89 -19.00 13.12
N MET A 47 0.33 -18.14 13.98
CA MET A 47 0.71 -16.72 14.01
C MET A 47 2.14 -16.61 14.52
N THR A 48 3.03 -16.03 13.73
CA THR A 48 4.45 -15.89 14.05
C THR A 48 4.84 -14.50 14.51
N GLU A 49 4.12 -13.48 14.05
CA GLU A 49 4.47 -12.08 14.30
C GLU A 49 3.22 -11.18 14.23
N SER A 50 3.25 -10.07 14.96
CA SER A 50 2.32 -8.97 14.78
C SER A 50 3.03 -7.62 14.78
N MET A 51 2.56 -6.67 13.98
CA MET A 51 3.10 -5.31 13.95
C MET A 51 2.02 -4.27 13.62
N PRO A 52 2.24 -2.98 13.93
CA PRO A 52 1.35 -1.91 13.50
C PRO A 52 1.22 -1.87 11.98
N ALA A 53 -0.01 -1.77 11.47
CA ALA A 53 -0.34 -1.82 10.05
C ALA A 53 -0.68 -0.44 9.46
N SER A 54 -0.82 0.58 10.28
CA SER A 54 -1.15 1.95 9.88
C SER A 54 -0.01 2.68 9.17
N GLY A 55 1.22 2.14 9.22
CA GLY A 55 2.39 2.75 8.59
C GLY A 55 2.71 4.12 9.21
N LEU A 56 2.82 5.15 8.36
CA LEU A 56 3.04 6.54 8.78
C LEU A 56 1.75 7.38 8.79
N LEU A 57 0.58 6.76 8.56
CA LEU A 57 -0.72 7.44 8.59
C LEU A 57 -1.36 7.18 9.96
N PRO A 58 -1.48 8.20 10.83
CA PRO A 58 -2.19 8.05 12.10
C PRO A 58 -3.61 7.54 11.85
N ASP A 59 -4.03 6.56 12.65
CA ASP A 59 -5.34 5.90 12.57
C ASP A 59 -5.68 5.32 11.18
N GLY A 60 -4.65 5.08 10.34
CA GLY A 60 -4.81 4.48 9.02
C GLY A 60 -5.32 3.05 9.13
N VAL A 61 -6.50 2.79 8.56
CA VAL A 61 -7.09 1.46 8.46
C VAL A 61 -6.42 0.71 7.32
N PRO A 62 -5.78 -0.45 7.58
CA PRO A 62 -5.11 -1.23 6.55
C PRO A 62 -6.11 -2.03 5.71
N ASP A 63 -5.90 -2.04 4.40
CA ASP A 63 -6.65 -2.85 3.44
C ASP A 63 -5.77 -3.36 2.31
N SER A 64 -6.38 -4.17 1.42
CA SER A 64 -5.80 -4.56 0.14
C SER A 64 -4.33 -5.02 0.19
N PRO A 65 -3.99 -6.06 0.99
CA PRO A 65 -2.61 -6.53 1.07
C PRO A 65 -2.17 -7.16 -0.27
N LEU A 66 -1.01 -6.74 -0.76
CA LEU A 66 -0.41 -7.19 -2.02
C LEU A 66 1.01 -7.67 -1.77
N TRP A 67 1.19 -9.00 -1.84
CA TRP A 67 2.50 -9.63 -1.76
C TRP A 67 3.28 -9.46 -3.06
N SER A 68 4.59 -9.20 -2.94
CA SER A 68 5.52 -9.25 -4.07
C SER A 68 5.67 -10.69 -4.60
N PRO A 69 6.00 -10.89 -5.89
CA PRO A 69 6.15 -12.22 -6.47
C PRO A 69 7.16 -13.12 -5.75
N ASP A 70 8.24 -12.55 -5.22
CA ASP A 70 9.26 -13.25 -4.41
C ASP A 70 8.81 -13.60 -2.98
N SER A 71 7.58 -13.25 -2.60
CA SER A 71 7.00 -13.45 -1.26
C SER A 71 7.74 -12.75 -0.12
N GLN A 72 8.61 -11.77 -0.42
CA GLN A 72 9.42 -11.09 0.60
C GLN A 72 8.87 -9.73 1.03
N LYS A 73 8.03 -9.09 0.21
CA LYS A 73 7.54 -7.73 0.44
C LYS A 73 6.03 -7.71 0.42
N LEU A 74 5.46 -6.82 1.21
CA LEU A 74 4.02 -6.65 1.35
C LEU A 74 3.69 -5.18 1.28
N ALA A 75 2.99 -4.78 0.22
CA ALA A 75 2.34 -3.48 0.12
C ALA A 75 0.94 -3.58 0.73
N VAL A 76 0.51 -2.55 1.44
CA VAL A 76 -0.78 -2.48 2.13
C VAL A 76 -1.38 -1.12 1.89
N GLY A 77 -2.62 -1.08 1.42
CA GLY A 77 -3.40 0.15 1.37
C GLY A 77 -3.70 0.63 2.79
N ILE A 78 -3.61 1.93 3.04
CA ILE A 78 -3.95 2.55 4.32
C ILE A 78 -4.85 3.75 4.05
N SER A 79 -5.93 3.88 4.82
CA SER A 79 -6.85 5.00 4.65
C SER A 79 -7.31 5.56 5.99
N ASN A 80 -7.43 6.88 6.06
CA ASN A 80 -8.22 7.57 7.07
C ASN A 80 -9.30 8.43 6.37
N GLU A 81 -9.96 9.32 7.11
CA GLU A 81 -11.02 10.19 6.57
C GLU A 81 -10.58 11.11 5.42
N ASN A 82 -9.28 11.43 5.31
CA ASN A 82 -8.78 12.47 4.40
C ASN A 82 -7.89 11.94 3.28
N ILE A 83 -7.18 10.83 3.53
CA ILE A 83 -6.16 10.32 2.62
C ILE A 83 -6.29 8.81 2.52
N ARG A 84 -6.27 8.31 1.29
CA ARG A 84 -5.98 6.91 0.97
C ARG A 84 -4.59 6.82 0.37
N SER A 85 -3.76 5.95 0.91
CA SER A 85 -2.37 5.75 0.48
C SER A 85 -2.00 4.27 0.61
N PHE A 86 -0.71 3.98 0.51
CA PHE A 86 -0.17 2.67 0.82
C PHE A 86 1.18 2.76 1.53
N THR A 87 1.50 1.70 2.25
CA THR A 87 2.79 1.49 2.91
C THR A 87 3.32 0.10 2.59
N PHE A 88 4.60 -0.10 2.84
CA PHE A 88 5.23 -1.42 2.79
C PHE A 88 5.44 -1.91 4.23
N LEU A 89 4.85 -3.05 4.58
CA LEU A 89 5.00 -3.64 5.93
C LEU A 89 6.26 -4.51 6.04
N THR A 90 6.68 -5.13 4.94
CA THR A 90 7.87 -5.99 4.91
C THR A 90 8.74 -5.67 3.70
N GLY A 91 10.04 -5.99 3.81
CA GLY A 91 10.99 -5.98 2.70
C GLY A 91 11.40 -4.60 2.17
N ALA A 92 10.66 -3.54 2.47
CA ALA A 92 11.07 -2.16 2.26
C ALA A 92 11.29 -1.48 3.62
N ARG A 93 12.37 -0.71 3.76
CA ARG A 93 12.41 0.30 4.83
C ARG A 93 11.20 1.24 4.63
N PRO A 94 10.56 1.76 5.69
CA PRO A 94 9.36 2.56 5.57
C PRO A 94 9.67 3.79 4.71
N THR A 95 9.31 3.69 3.44
CA THR A 95 9.43 4.70 2.39
C THR A 95 8.05 4.84 1.76
N GLY A 96 7.01 4.81 2.60
CA GLY A 96 5.65 5.14 2.19
C GLY A 96 5.54 6.63 1.87
N PHE A 97 4.48 7.00 1.16
CA PHE A 97 4.12 8.39 0.94
C PHE A 97 3.93 9.10 2.30
N HIS A 98 4.68 10.18 2.52
CA HIS A 98 4.59 10.99 3.72
C HIS A 98 3.25 11.76 3.74
N THR A 99 2.68 11.87 4.93
CA THR A 99 1.23 11.93 5.17
C THR A 99 0.67 13.35 5.26
N GLY A 100 1.23 14.28 4.48
CA GLY A 100 0.68 15.63 4.30
C GLY A 100 0.42 15.95 2.83
N ALA A 101 -0.56 16.81 2.55
CA ALA A 101 -0.85 17.29 1.18
C ALA A 101 0.41 17.84 0.46
N GLY A 102 1.34 18.44 1.22
CA GLY A 102 2.62 18.93 0.70
C GLY A 102 3.63 17.84 0.31
N ASP A 103 3.49 16.62 0.85
CA ASP A 103 4.39 15.50 0.55
C ASP A 103 3.90 14.63 -0.61
N LEU A 104 2.61 14.70 -0.94
CA LEU A 104 2.00 13.92 -2.03
C LEU A 104 2.70 14.15 -3.36
N MET A 105 2.94 15.42 -3.72
CA MET A 105 3.65 15.79 -4.94
C MET A 105 5.15 15.65 -4.77
N LYS A 106 5.66 15.73 -3.54
CA LYS A 106 7.10 15.80 -3.26
C LYS A 106 7.82 14.58 -3.81
N VAL A 107 7.25 13.39 -3.67
CA VAL A 107 7.90 12.17 -4.16
C VAL A 107 7.97 12.12 -5.69
N PHE A 108 7.00 12.71 -6.38
CA PHE A 108 7.05 12.88 -7.84
C PHE A 108 8.11 13.91 -8.22
N THR A 109 8.14 15.06 -7.55
CA THR A 109 9.13 16.12 -7.81
C THR A 109 10.56 15.71 -7.47
N ASP A 110 10.77 14.99 -6.38
CA ASP A 110 12.08 14.43 -6.01
C ASP A 110 12.56 13.39 -7.05
N SER A 111 11.61 12.70 -7.70
CA SER A 111 11.88 11.78 -8.81
C SER A 111 12.03 12.48 -10.17
N GLY A 112 12.02 13.82 -10.19
CA GLY A 112 12.21 14.64 -11.39
C GLY A 112 10.95 14.89 -12.21
N TYR A 113 9.76 14.51 -11.72
CA TYR A 113 8.50 14.79 -12.38
C TYR A 113 7.83 16.05 -11.83
N SER A 114 7.37 16.94 -12.69
CA SER A 114 6.62 18.14 -12.28
C SER A 114 5.31 18.20 -13.03
N PHE A 115 4.23 18.37 -12.28
CA PHE A 115 2.90 18.58 -12.84
C PHE A 115 2.75 20.04 -13.29
N ASP A 116 1.87 20.29 -14.25
CA ASP A 116 1.55 21.63 -14.74
C ASP A 116 0.47 22.36 -13.93
N TYR A 117 0.10 21.79 -12.78
CA TYR A 117 -0.91 22.29 -11.84
C TYR A 117 -0.41 22.24 -10.39
N GLU A 118 -1.11 22.97 -9.53
CA GLU A 118 -0.91 22.93 -8.08
C GLU A 118 -1.99 22.09 -7.40
N LEU A 119 -1.68 21.46 -6.27
CA LEU A 119 -2.70 20.76 -5.47
C LEU A 119 -3.65 21.75 -4.78
N ALA A 120 -4.90 21.32 -4.58
CA ALA A 120 -5.80 22.01 -3.65
C ALA A 120 -5.24 21.97 -2.21
N ALA A 121 -5.73 22.88 -1.36
CA ALA A 121 -5.41 22.86 0.07
C ALA A 121 -5.84 21.53 0.73
N GLU A 122 -6.95 20.95 0.26
CA GLU A 122 -7.48 19.65 0.66
C GLU A 122 -7.67 18.80 -0.62
N PRO A 123 -6.62 18.08 -1.07
CA PRO A 123 -6.59 17.47 -2.39
C PRO A 123 -7.38 16.17 -2.52
N GLU A 124 -8.10 15.69 -1.50
CA GLU A 124 -8.85 14.42 -1.53
C GLU A 124 -8.03 13.26 -2.14
N ALA A 125 -6.80 13.08 -1.66
CA ALA A 125 -5.82 12.25 -2.35
C ALA A 125 -6.03 10.75 -2.13
N GLU A 126 -5.93 10.00 -3.23
CA GLU A 126 -6.01 8.55 -3.28
C GLU A 126 -4.78 7.99 -4.01
N LEU A 127 -3.99 7.21 -3.31
CA LEU A 127 -2.91 6.41 -3.88
C LEU A 127 -3.18 4.96 -3.58
N VAL A 128 -3.46 4.18 -4.61
CA VAL A 128 -3.94 2.79 -4.47
C VAL A 128 -2.94 1.85 -5.11
N PRO A 129 -2.37 0.90 -4.35
CA PRO A 129 -1.43 -0.06 -4.89
C PRO A 129 -2.20 -1.04 -5.78
N LEU A 130 -1.70 -1.30 -6.99
CA LEU A 130 -2.42 -2.10 -8.00
C LEU A 130 -1.79 -3.46 -8.21
N GLU A 131 -0.49 -3.50 -8.53
CA GLU A 131 0.21 -4.74 -8.84
C GLU A 131 1.73 -4.60 -8.66
N TRP A 132 2.38 -5.70 -8.31
CA TRP A 132 3.83 -5.77 -8.29
C TRP A 132 4.39 -6.07 -9.69
N GLY A 133 5.51 -5.44 -9.99
CA GLY A 133 6.37 -5.81 -11.10
C GLY A 133 6.93 -7.22 -10.90
N LYS A 134 7.23 -7.89 -12.02
CA LYS A 134 7.83 -9.23 -12.00
C LYS A 134 9.20 -9.27 -11.31
N ASP A 135 9.86 -8.13 -11.20
CA ASP A 135 11.12 -7.93 -10.50
C ASP A 135 11.00 -8.01 -8.97
N SER A 136 9.78 -7.93 -8.42
CA SER A 136 9.54 -7.79 -6.97
C SER A 136 10.17 -6.53 -6.35
N GLU A 137 10.59 -5.56 -7.17
CA GLU A 137 11.25 -4.32 -6.77
C GLU A 137 10.50 -3.07 -7.25
N SER A 138 9.44 -3.26 -8.02
CA SER A 138 8.58 -2.19 -8.51
C SER A 138 7.12 -2.47 -8.15
N LEU A 139 6.37 -1.46 -7.72
CA LEU A 139 4.95 -1.53 -7.42
C LEU A 139 4.21 -0.50 -8.27
N LYS A 140 3.31 -0.95 -9.13
CA LYS A 140 2.39 -0.07 -9.85
C LYS A 140 1.30 0.41 -8.91
N PHE A 141 0.97 1.68 -8.97
CA PHE A 141 -0.13 2.28 -8.22
C PHE A 141 -0.89 3.28 -9.10
N SER A 142 -2.17 3.50 -8.78
CA SER A 142 -2.92 4.64 -9.29
C SER A 142 -2.81 5.79 -8.31
N TYR A 143 -2.76 7.02 -8.81
CA TYR A 143 -2.95 8.22 -8.02
C TYR A 143 -4.16 8.99 -8.52
N ALA A 144 -4.85 9.66 -7.60
CA ALA A 144 -5.86 10.64 -7.91
C ALA A 144 -5.94 11.71 -6.82
N TRP A 145 -6.15 12.96 -7.20
CA TRP A 145 -6.29 14.09 -6.29
C TRP A 145 -6.98 15.27 -6.98
N THR A 146 -7.43 16.24 -6.21
CA THR A 146 -8.06 17.47 -6.68
C THR A 146 -7.02 18.58 -6.75
N ASP A 147 -6.89 19.21 -7.91
CA ASP A 147 -6.00 20.36 -8.11
C ASP A 147 -6.60 21.66 -7.54
N SER A 148 -5.81 22.73 -7.50
CA SER A 148 -6.22 24.03 -6.94
C SER A 148 -7.37 24.72 -7.69
N THR A 149 -7.73 24.21 -8.87
CA THR A 149 -8.89 24.66 -9.66
C THR A 149 -10.13 23.80 -9.44
N GLY A 150 -10.04 22.76 -8.62
CA GLY A 150 -11.13 21.82 -8.34
C GLY A 150 -11.24 20.68 -9.35
N VAL A 151 -10.27 20.52 -10.25
CA VAL A 151 -10.28 19.44 -11.25
C VAL A 151 -9.66 18.19 -10.64
N ARG A 152 -10.34 17.04 -10.81
CA ARG A 152 -9.79 15.73 -10.46
C ARG A 152 -8.69 15.35 -11.47
N ARG A 153 -7.49 15.16 -10.96
CA ARG A 153 -6.32 14.66 -11.69
C ARG A 153 -6.11 13.21 -11.29
N SER A 154 -5.76 12.35 -12.24
CA SER A 154 -5.46 10.95 -11.97
C SER A 154 -4.47 10.38 -12.98
N GLY A 155 -3.93 9.22 -12.64
CA GLY A 155 -3.07 8.46 -13.52
C GLY A 155 -2.52 7.22 -12.84
N THR A 156 -1.53 6.62 -13.49
CA THR A 156 -0.76 5.52 -12.90
C THR A 156 0.72 5.84 -12.90
N ALA A 157 1.43 5.25 -11.95
CA ALA A 157 2.88 5.34 -11.89
C ALA A 157 3.46 4.07 -11.26
N TRP A 158 4.78 3.92 -11.39
CA TRP A 158 5.54 2.85 -10.77
C TRP A 158 6.39 3.39 -9.63
N TYR A 159 6.29 2.75 -8.47
CA TYR A 159 7.14 2.96 -7.31
C TYR A 159 8.27 1.93 -7.32
N SER A 160 9.52 2.38 -7.40
CA SER A 160 10.74 1.57 -7.50
C SER A 160 11.47 1.55 -6.15
N LEU A 161 11.48 0.39 -5.49
CA LEU A 161 12.20 0.18 -4.23
C LEU A 161 13.73 0.16 -4.41
N ALA A 162 14.19 -0.14 -5.63
CA ALA A 162 15.61 -0.19 -5.97
C ALA A 162 16.30 1.19 -5.97
N ASP A 163 15.54 2.29 -6.11
CA ASP A 163 16.07 3.64 -6.13
C ASP A 163 15.31 4.55 -5.15
N PRO A 164 15.73 4.59 -3.88
CA PRO A 164 15.04 5.37 -2.86
C PRO A 164 15.18 6.89 -3.05
N ARG A 165 15.99 7.37 -4.01
CA ARG A 165 16.16 8.82 -4.27
C ARG A 165 15.21 9.32 -5.35
N ALA A 166 14.84 8.47 -6.28
CA ALA A 166 13.87 8.75 -7.34
C ALA A 166 12.93 7.55 -7.51
N PRO A 167 12.06 7.30 -6.51
CA PRO A 167 11.25 6.10 -6.50
C PRO A 167 10.13 6.11 -7.54
N ILE A 168 9.71 7.26 -8.09
CA ILE A 168 8.60 7.30 -9.07
C ILE A 168 9.13 7.23 -10.50
N LYS A 169 8.54 6.34 -11.30
CA LYS A 169 8.87 6.11 -12.72
C LYS A 169 7.60 5.85 -13.53
N ASP A 170 7.71 5.94 -14.86
CA ASP A 170 6.69 5.53 -15.83
C ASP A 170 5.29 6.06 -15.49
N ILE A 171 5.19 7.38 -15.36
CA ILE A 171 3.95 8.11 -15.05
C ILE A 171 3.10 8.21 -16.32
N ASP A 172 1.82 7.87 -16.20
CA ASP A 172 0.82 7.96 -17.26
C ASP A 172 -0.41 8.71 -16.72
N GLU A 173 -0.63 9.94 -17.18
CA GLU A 173 -1.75 10.79 -16.76
C GLU A 173 -3.03 10.45 -17.53
N ASP A 174 -4.13 10.27 -16.79
CA ASP A 174 -5.43 10.09 -17.41
C ASP A 174 -5.89 11.41 -18.08
N PRO A 175 -6.63 11.33 -19.19
CA PRO A 175 -7.26 12.51 -19.77
C PRO A 175 -8.22 13.16 -18.77
N ILE A 176 -8.15 14.49 -18.65
CA ILE A 176 -9.09 15.26 -17.83
C ILE A 176 -10.50 15.07 -18.39
N GLN A 177 -11.38 14.45 -17.60
CA GLN A 177 -12.80 14.36 -17.93
C GLN A 177 -13.46 15.71 -17.62
N LYS A 178 -14.03 16.34 -18.66
CA LYS A 178 -14.74 17.63 -18.57
C LYS A 178 -16.22 17.44 -18.28
#